data_AF-A0A0D7ABL9-F1
#
_entry.id   AF-A0A0D7ABL9-F1
#
_cell.length_a   1.000
_cell.length_b   1.000
_cell.length_c   1.000
_cell.angle_alpha   90.00
_cell.angle_beta   90.00
_cell.angle_gamma   90.00
#
_symmetry.space_group_name_H-M   'P 1'
#
loop_
_entity.id
_entity.type
_entity.pdbx_description
1 polymer ?
#
loop_
_entity_poly.entity_id
_entity_poly.type
_entity_poly.pdbx_seq_one_letter_code
_entity_poly.pdbx_strand_id
1 'polypeptide(L)'
;QLDPFDAIFGDGSDLANVKLPQDSAVDELECLRAFDTALDSLQYDSCTICHEAGFQMNFQRGECSCCRRDTEEIKLWSDGNNVNPKLDIPPELTGLTAIEEMLIARSKCVIQVRWAHG
;
A
#
# COMPACT_ATOMS: atom_id res chain seq x y z
N GLN A 1 37.89 19.28 23.13
CA GLN A 1 38.12 18.28 24.19
C GLN A 1 38.14 16.95 23.46
N LEU A 2 39.26 16.23 23.48
CA LEU A 2 39.41 14.95 22.76
C LEU A 2 38.51 13.90 23.43
N ASP A 3 37.78 13.12 22.64
CA ASP A 3 36.92 12.06 23.16
C ASP A 3 37.84 10.97 23.76
N PRO A 4 37.71 10.60 25.04
CA PRO A 4 38.51 9.55 25.66
C PRO A 4 38.37 8.18 24.96
N PHE A 5 37.32 7.98 24.16
CA PHE A 5 37.11 6.76 23.39
C PHE A 5 37.88 6.76 22.05
N ASP A 6 38.29 7.92 21.51
CA ASP A 6 39.09 8.01 20.28
C ASP A 6 40.45 7.30 20.41
N ALA A 7 41.02 7.27 21.61
CA ALA A 7 42.29 6.56 21.89
C ALA A 7 42.14 5.03 21.87
N ILE A 8 40.92 4.52 22.01
CA ILE A 8 40.61 3.07 22.09
C ILE A 8 40.07 2.57 20.74
N PHE A 9 39.20 3.35 20.11
CA PHE A 9 38.47 2.93 18.89
C PHE A 9 38.95 3.64 17.62
N GLY A 10 39.86 4.62 17.73
CA GLY A 10 40.22 5.50 16.63
C GLY A 10 39.17 6.60 16.40
N ASP A 11 39.47 7.56 15.54
CA ASP A 11 38.57 8.67 15.17
C ASP A 11 37.51 8.26 14.12
N GLY A 12 37.43 6.97 13.79
CA GLY A 12 36.52 6.40 12.79
C GLY A 12 36.80 6.84 11.35
N SER A 13 37.90 7.56 11.09
CA SER A 13 38.28 8.00 9.73
C SER A 13 38.67 6.83 8.81
N ASP A 14 39.09 5.72 9.41
CA ASP A 14 39.35 4.43 8.78
C ASP A 14 38.06 3.72 8.34
N LEU A 15 36.96 3.87 9.09
CA LEU A 15 35.63 3.36 8.73
C LEU A 15 34.97 4.19 7.62
N ALA A 16 35.29 5.49 7.52
CA ALA A 16 34.77 6.37 6.47
C ALA A 16 35.33 6.05 5.06
N ASN A 17 36.40 5.25 4.98
CA ASN A 17 37.06 4.87 3.73
C ASN A 17 36.90 3.37 3.38
N VAL A 18 35.98 2.68 4.05
CA VAL A 18 35.62 1.30 3.68
C VAL A 18 35.05 1.33 2.25
N LYS A 19 35.82 0.78 1.30
CA LYS A 19 35.34 0.51 -0.05
C LYS A 19 34.32 -0.62 0.02
N LEU A 20 33.07 -0.27 0.28
CA LEU A 20 31.94 -1.15 0.05
C LEU A 20 31.93 -1.53 -1.44
N PRO A 21 31.67 -2.80 -1.79
CA PRO A 21 31.49 -3.19 -3.19
C PRO A 21 30.45 -2.26 -3.83
N GLN A 22 30.83 -1.51 -4.87
CA GLN A 22 29.95 -0.60 -5.61
C GLN A 22 29.07 -1.34 -6.63
N ASP A 23 28.80 -2.63 -6.40
CA ASP A 23 28.18 -3.51 -7.38
C ASP A 23 26.83 -4.03 -6.84
N SER A 24 25.80 -3.18 -6.81
CA SER A 24 24.37 -3.59 -6.96
C SER A 24 23.38 -2.42 -6.93
N ALA A 25 23.72 -1.29 -6.29
CA ALA A 25 22.73 -0.26 -5.94
C ALA A 25 22.05 0.43 -7.15
N VAL A 26 22.74 0.51 -8.30
CA VAL A 26 22.17 1.11 -9.52
C VAL A 26 21.12 0.20 -10.15
N ASP A 27 21.38 -1.11 -10.16
CA ASP A 27 20.47 -2.15 -10.68
C ASP A 27 19.25 -2.32 -9.75
N GLU A 28 19.45 -2.21 -8.44
CA GLU A 28 18.36 -2.21 -7.44
C GLU A 28 17.44 -1.00 -7.61
N LEU A 29 17.98 0.21 -7.83
CA LEU A 29 17.17 1.40 -8.03
C LEU A 29 16.36 1.34 -9.33
N GLU A 30 16.94 0.81 -10.40
CA GLU A 30 16.25 0.62 -11.67
C GLU A 30 15.16 -0.45 -11.55
N CYS A 31 15.42 -1.54 -10.83
CA CYS A 31 14.41 -2.55 -10.48
C CYS A 31 13.26 -1.96 -9.65
N LEU A 32 13.55 -1.08 -8.68
CA LEU A 32 12.51 -0.41 -7.88
C LEU A 32 11.64 0.50 -8.75
N ARG A 33 12.24 1.29 -9.64
CA ARG A 33 11.50 2.15 -10.58
C ARG A 33 10.63 1.36 -11.56
N ALA A 34 11.16 0.27 -12.09
CA ALA A 34 10.42 -0.62 -12.98
C ALA A 34 9.25 -1.27 -12.24
N PHE A 35 9.44 -1.62 -10.96
CA PHE A 35 8.39 -2.14 -10.09
C PHE A 35 7.31 -1.10 -9.79
N ASP A 36 7.69 0.13 -9.41
CA ASP A 36 6.73 1.22 -9.17
C ASP A 36 5.91 1.51 -10.44
N THR A 37 6.58 1.57 -11.59
CA THR A 37 5.91 1.73 -12.89
C THR A 37 4.94 0.58 -13.18
N ALA A 38 5.33 -0.65 -12.86
CA ALA A 38 4.47 -1.82 -13.00
C ALA A 38 3.27 -1.74 -12.06
N LEU A 39 3.47 -1.32 -10.81
CA LEU A 39 2.38 -1.09 -9.84
C LEU A 39 1.41 -0.01 -10.33
N ASP A 40 1.92 1.12 -10.82
CA ASP A 40 1.11 2.22 -11.34
C ASP A 40 0.31 1.80 -12.60
N SER A 41 0.83 0.85 -13.36
CA SER A 41 0.14 0.30 -14.54
C SER A 41 -1.00 -0.67 -14.17
N LEU A 42 -1.11 -1.09 -12.92
CA LEU A 42 -2.16 -2.02 -12.48
C LEU A 42 -3.51 -1.30 -12.48
N GLN A 43 -4.36 -1.71 -13.42
CA GLN A 43 -5.75 -1.28 -13.44
C GLN A 43 -6.60 -2.23 -12.61
N TYR A 44 -7.34 -1.65 -11.66
CA TYR A 44 -8.34 -2.36 -10.90
C TYR A 44 -9.70 -2.16 -11.52
N ASP A 45 -10.43 -3.25 -11.70
CA ASP A 45 -11.86 -3.18 -11.93
C ASP A 45 -12.57 -2.93 -10.59
N SER A 46 -13.65 -2.14 -10.60
CA SER A 46 -14.40 -1.78 -9.40
C SER A 46 -15.86 -2.19 -9.47
N CYS A 47 -16.41 -2.55 -8.31
CA CYS A 47 -17.83 -2.87 -8.16
C CYS A 47 -18.68 -1.61 -8.20
N THR A 48 -19.78 -1.61 -8.95
CA THR A 48 -20.71 -0.46 -8.97
C THR A 48 -21.55 -0.35 -7.69
N ILE A 49 -21.66 -1.43 -6.91
CA ILE A 49 -22.49 -1.47 -5.69
C ILE A 49 -21.67 -1.16 -4.44
N CYS A 50 -20.57 -1.89 -4.23
CA CYS A 50 -19.75 -1.77 -3.02
C CYS A 50 -18.44 -0.99 -3.22
N HIS A 51 -18.17 -0.53 -4.44
CA HIS A 51 -16.94 0.18 -4.84
C HIS A 51 -15.62 -0.55 -4.55
N GLU A 52 -15.68 -1.83 -4.19
CA GLU A 52 -14.48 -2.61 -4.00
C GLU A 52 -13.75 -2.78 -5.34
N ALA A 53 -12.48 -2.37 -5.36
CA ALA A 53 -11.60 -2.47 -6.51
C ALA A 53 -10.61 -3.62 -6.32
N GLY A 54 -10.33 -4.43 -7.34
CA GLY A 54 -9.40 -5.54 -7.23
C GLY A 54 -9.09 -6.25 -8.55
N PHE A 55 -8.09 -7.14 -8.52
CA PHE A 55 -7.75 -7.97 -9.68
C PHE A 55 -8.74 -9.09 -9.86
N GLN A 56 -9.10 -9.38 -11.12
CA GLN A 56 -9.85 -10.59 -11.51
C GLN A 56 -11.12 -10.84 -10.66
N MET A 57 -11.83 -9.77 -10.29
CA MET A 57 -12.99 -9.84 -9.39
C MET A 57 -14.22 -10.54 -9.99
N ASN A 58 -14.11 -11.05 -11.23
CA ASN A 58 -15.17 -11.75 -11.96
C ASN A 58 -16.49 -10.97 -11.96
N PHE A 59 -16.41 -9.70 -12.36
CA PHE A 59 -17.56 -8.82 -12.46
C PHE A 59 -18.59 -9.36 -13.46
N GLN A 60 -19.87 -9.26 -13.11
CA GLN A 60 -20.98 -9.52 -14.01
C GLN A 60 -21.93 -8.34 -13.90
N ARG A 61 -22.20 -7.66 -15.03
CA ARG A 61 -23.00 -6.43 -15.08
C ARG A 61 -22.51 -5.34 -14.10
N GLY A 62 -21.20 -5.28 -13.83
CA GLY A 62 -20.59 -4.33 -12.90
C GLY A 62 -20.63 -4.71 -11.42
N GLU A 63 -21.23 -5.86 -11.07
CA GLU A 63 -21.36 -6.31 -9.68
C GLU A 63 -20.31 -7.37 -9.34
N CYS A 64 -19.68 -7.27 -8.16
CA CYS A 64 -18.77 -8.30 -7.64
C CYS A 64 -19.54 -9.55 -7.16
N SER A 65 -18.84 -10.67 -6.99
CA SER A 65 -19.45 -11.92 -6.53
C SER A 65 -20.13 -11.83 -5.16
N CYS A 66 -19.66 -10.94 -4.27
CA CYS A 66 -20.29 -10.72 -2.97
C CYS A 66 -21.64 -10.01 -3.10
N CYS A 67 -21.70 -8.89 -3.83
CA CYS A 67 -22.94 -8.14 -4.05
C CYS A 67 -23.99 -8.93 -4.85
N ARG A 68 -23.56 -9.84 -5.74
CA ARG A 68 -24.47 -10.73 -6.46
C ARG A 68 -25.09 -11.80 -5.58
N ARG A 69 -24.36 -12.29 -4.57
CA ARG A 69 -24.85 -13.31 -3.62
C ARG A 69 -25.82 -12.74 -2.61
N ASP A 70 -25.74 -11.44 -2.34
CA ASP A 70 -26.70 -10.73 -1.52
C ASP A 70 -28.03 -10.62 -2.28
N THR A 71 -29.09 -11.26 -1.79
CA THR A 71 -30.41 -11.26 -2.43
C THR A 71 -31.38 -10.27 -1.78
N GLU A 72 -30.90 -9.47 -0.83
CA GLU A 72 -31.73 -8.46 -0.16
C GLU A 72 -32.15 -7.35 -1.14
N GLU A 73 -33.31 -6.75 -0.88
CA GLU A 73 -33.84 -5.64 -1.68
C GLU A 73 -32.90 -4.41 -1.64
N ILE A 74 -32.34 -4.14 -0.46
CA ILE A 74 -31.28 -3.15 -0.26
C ILE A 74 -30.00 -3.92 0.03
N LYS A 75 -29.03 -3.85 -0.90
CA LYS A 75 -27.75 -4.54 -0.73
C LYS A 75 -26.98 -3.98 0.46
N LEU A 76 -26.34 -4.86 1.22
CA LEU A 76 -25.62 -4.56 2.45
C LEU A 76 -24.60 -3.43 2.31
N TRP A 77 -23.90 -3.38 1.18
CA TRP A 77 -22.82 -2.41 0.90
C TRP A 77 -23.21 -1.34 -0.12
N SER A 78 -24.49 -1.27 -0.50
CA SER A 78 -24.96 -0.23 -1.41
C SER A 78 -25.15 1.10 -0.71
N ASP A 79 -25.26 2.17 -1.52
CA ASP A 79 -25.71 3.49 -1.07
C ASP A 79 -27.02 3.45 -0.30
N GLY A 80 -27.93 2.52 -0.64
CA GLY A 80 -29.23 2.38 0.01
C GLY A 80 -29.13 1.95 1.48
N ASN A 81 -28.03 1.32 1.88
CA ASN A 81 -27.85 0.86 3.26
C ASN A 81 -27.01 1.83 4.12
N ASN A 82 -26.54 2.96 3.57
CA ASN A 82 -25.65 3.93 4.25
C ASN A 82 -24.37 3.31 4.85
N VAL A 83 -23.97 2.12 4.41
CA VAL A 83 -22.70 1.47 4.78
C VAL A 83 -21.64 1.76 3.70
N ASN A 84 -22.02 2.36 2.58
CA ASN A 84 -21.10 2.82 1.56
C ASN A 84 -20.29 4.00 2.12
N PRO A 85 -18.95 3.97 2.13
CA PRO A 85 -18.15 5.18 2.30
C PRO A 85 -18.39 6.07 1.08
N LYS A 86 -19.45 6.88 1.12
CA LYS A 86 -19.66 7.92 0.12
C LYS A 86 -18.38 8.75 0.02
N LEU A 87 -18.06 9.18 -1.20
CA LEU A 87 -16.95 10.10 -1.49
C LEU A 87 -17.08 11.43 -0.72
N ASP A 88 -18.29 11.75 -0.24
CA ASP A 88 -18.50 12.84 0.71
C ASP A 88 -17.97 12.44 2.09
N ILE A 89 -16.75 12.90 2.36
CA ILE A 89 -16.13 12.86 3.68
C ILE A 89 -16.94 13.81 4.58
N PRO A 90 -17.56 13.32 5.68
CA PRO A 90 -18.25 14.16 6.65
C PRO A 90 -17.32 15.27 7.15
N PRO A 91 -17.82 16.49 7.43
CA PRO A 91 -17.00 17.58 7.97
C PRO A 91 -16.17 17.17 9.20
N GLU A 92 -16.70 16.26 10.02
CA GLU A 92 -16.05 15.72 11.21
C GLU A 92 -14.82 14.85 10.90
N LEU A 93 -14.72 14.32 9.67
CA LEU A 93 -13.58 13.54 9.17
C LEU A 93 -12.66 14.39 8.27
N THR A 94 -12.83 15.71 8.25
CA THR A 94 -11.92 16.63 7.54
C THR A 94 -10.81 17.12 8.46
N GLY A 95 -9.58 17.25 7.93
CA GLY A 95 -8.43 17.78 8.68
C GLY A 95 -7.75 16.80 9.63
N LEU A 96 -7.95 15.50 9.44
CA LEU A 96 -7.27 14.45 10.20
C LEU A 96 -5.76 14.48 9.93
N THR A 97 -4.97 14.16 10.95
CA THR A 97 -3.54 13.90 10.77
C THR A 97 -3.34 12.59 10.01
N ALA A 98 -2.19 12.43 9.36
CA ALA A 98 -1.88 11.19 8.61
C ALA A 98 -2.05 9.91 9.46
N ILE A 99 -1.78 9.98 10.77
CA ILE A 99 -1.97 8.85 11.68
C ILE A 99 -3.46 8.56 11.92
N GLU A 100 -4.28 9.60 12.10
CA GLU A 100 -5.72 9.45 12.32
C GLU A 100 -6.43 8.91 11.08
N GLU A 101 -6.04 9.38 9.89
CA GLU A 101 -6.52 8.83 8.62
C GLU A 101 -6.19 7.34 8.52
N MET A 102 -4.96 6.95 8.87
CA MET A 102 -4.55 5.54 8.85
C MET A 102 -5.35 4.65 9.82
N LEU A 103 -5.83 5.18 10.95
CA LEU A 103 -6.61 4.42 11.93
C LEU A 103 -8.03 4.09 11.47
N ILE A 104 -8.63 4.97 10.65
CA ILE A 104 -10.00 4.79 10.14
C ILE A 104 -10.04 4.31 8.69
N ALA A 105 -8.91 4.39 7.97
CA ALA A 105 -8.81 3.93 6.60
C ALA A 105 -9.07 2.42 6.53
N ARG A 106 -10.01 2.03 5.66
CA ARG A 106 -10.18 0.63 5.29
C ARG A 106 -8.98 0.22 4.46
N SER A 107 -7.98 -0.37 5.09
CA SER A 107 -6.78 -0.85 4.41
C SER A 107 -7.09 -2.09 3.58
N LYS A 108 -6.97 -1.97 2.26
CA LYS A 108 -6.89 -3.13 1.38
C LYS A 108 -5.42 -3.47 1.18
N CYS A 109 -4.92 -4.39 2.00
CA CYS A 109 -3.52 -4.83 1.90
C CYS A 109 -3.32 -5.69 0.65
N VAL A 110 -2.50 -5.21 -0.28
CA VAL A 110 -1.97 -6.02 -1.38
C VAL A 110 -0.62 -6.54 -0.93
N ILE A 111 -0.52 -7.85 -0.70
CA ILE A 111 0.71 -8.49 -0.20
C ILE A 111 1.41 -9.17 -1.36
N GLN A 112 2.68 -8.84 -1.57
CA GLN A 112 3.54 -9.56 -2.51
C GLN A 112 3.97 -10.89 -1.88
N VAL A 113 3.55 -12.01 -2.46
CA VAL A 113 4.05 -13.33 -2.09
C VAL A 113 5.15 -13.72 -3.06
N ARG A 114 6.40 -13.79 -2.57
CA ARG A 114 7.51 -14.36 -3.33
C ARG A 114 7.74 -15.78 -2.85
N TRP A 115 7.68 -16.72 -3.79
CA TRP A 115 8.08 -18.08 -3.51
C TRP A 115 9.56 -18.24 -3.83
N ALA A 116 10.39 -18.36 -2.80
CA ALA A 116 11.76 -18.82 -2.95
C ALA A 116 11.71 -20.36 -2.90
N HIS A 117 12.14 -21.01 -3.98
CA HIS A 117 12.26 -22.46 -4.07
C HIS A 117 12.94 -23.04 -2.81
N GLY A 118 12.36 -24.13 -2.29
CA GLY A 118 13.06 -25.10 -1.45
C GLY A 118 13.65 -26.22 -2.28
#